data_AF-A0A9W7FUQ5-F1
#
_entry.id   AF-A0A9W7FUQ5-F1
#
_cell.length_a   1.000
_cell.length_b   1.000
_cell.length_c   1.000
_cell.angle_alpha   90.00
_cell.angle_beta   90.00
_cell.angle_gamma   90.00
#
_symmetry.space_group_name_H-M   'P 1'
#
loop_
_entity.id
_entity.type
_entity.pdbx_description
1 polymer ?
#
loop_
_entity_poly.entity_id
_entity_poly.type
_entity_poly.pdbx_seq_one_letter_code
_entity_poly.pdbx_strand_id
1 'polypeptide(L)'
;MNLTTSAFLLMMIVPCTALLLSTASVRVCMDKDCRLDGSDEALEIISKLAPSSCKVTTCGCLGPCGGGPNVQVQDPDGKRIKDGRPGKSNYYLFKDINSADEAAGMLSFVTNTKVSPSKSSIDKVTSTRGPFDLDRTTKIALQRLLYVVTALFLKSSQEAGTFDVVGGEVVENSYFAGAAGVFVASQFMGTGSKDNSIKKPTNEK
;
A
#
# COMPACT_ATOMS: atom_id res chain seq x y z
N MET A 1 -34.28 -42.17 54.22
CA MET A 1 -34.38 -40.77 54.67
C MET A 1 -32.98 -40.40 55.14
N ASN A 2 -32.14 -39.61 54.46
CA ASN A 2 -32.41 -38.42 53.68
C ASN A 2 -31.49 -38.29 52.46
N LEU A 3 -32.15 -37.93 51.36
CA LEU A 3 -31.62 -37.34 50.14
C LEU A 3 -31.19 -35.90 50.48
N THR A 4 -30.05 -35.41 50.00
CA THR A 4 -29.90 -34.10 49.31
C THR A 4 -28.43 -33.68 49.14
N THR A 5 -28.10 -33.41 47.88
CA THR A 5 -27.25 -32.30 47.39
C THR A 5 -25.79 -32.20 47.83
N SER A 6 -24.87 -32.64 46.95
CA SER A 6 -23.75 -31.78 46.56
C SER A 6 -23.19 -32.23 45.21
N ALA A 7 -23.93 -31.87 44.15
CA ALA A 7 -23.51 -31.97 42.76
C ALA A 7 -23.35 -30.55 42.22
N PHE A 8 -22.38 -29.79 42.74
CA PHE A 8 -22.01 -28.46 42.23
C PHE A 8 -20.55 -28.18 42.60
N LEU A 9 -19.63 -28.61 41.75
CA LEU A 9 -18.49 -27.81 41.26
C LEU A 9 -17.62 -28.68 40.36
N LEU A 10 -18.14 -28.96 39.16
CA LEU A 10 -17.39 -29.60 38.07
C LEU A 10 -17.48 -28.67 36.86
N MET A 11 -17.06 -27.41 37.02
CA MET A 11 -16.81 -26.44 35.95
C MET A 11 -15.87 -25.38 36.50
N MET A 12 -15.00 -24.85 35.64
CA MET A 12 -14.01 -23.78 35.91
C MET A 12 -12.59 -24.24 36.26
N ILE A 13 -12.08 -25.23 35.54
CA ILE A 13 -10.71 -25.12 35.03
C ILE A 13 -10.81 -25.35 33.52
N VAL A 14 -11.42 -24.39 32.83
CA VAL A 14 -11.13 -24.21 31.40
C VAL A 14 -9.62 -24.00 31.38
N PRO A 15 -8.82 -24.89 30.75
CA PRO A 15 -7.45 -24.55 30.53
C PRO A 15 -7.50 -23.27 29.72
N CYS A 16 -7.02 -22.19 30.31
CA CYS A 16 -6.69 -20.96 29.59
C CYS A 16 -5.56 -21.37 28.65
N THR A 17 -5.94 -22.06 27.57
CA THR A 17 -5.19 -22.18 26.34
C THR A 17 -5.20 -20.78 25.76
N ALA A 18 -4.42 -19.89 26.37
CA ALA A 18 -3.56 -19.01 25.63
C ALA A 18 -2.70 -19.92 24.75
N LEU A 19 -3.31 -20.46 23.69
CA LEU A 19 -2.57 -20.93 22.54
C LEU A 19 -1.65 -19.75 22.23
N LEU A 20 -0.37 -20.04 22.15
CA LEU A 20 0.58 -19.25 21.41
C LEU A 20 0.04 -19.18 19.97
N LEU A 21 -0.99 -18.37 19.73
CA LEU A 21 -1.43 -18.07 18.39
C LEU A 21 -0.28 -17.30 17.82
N SER A 22 0.48 -18.00 16.98
CA SER A 22 1.46 -17.43 16.09
C SER A 22 0.75 -16.30 15.33
N THR A 23 0.90 -15.06 15.80
CA THR A 23 0.03 -13.97 15.35
C THR A 23 0.56 -13.41 14.05
N ALA A 24 -0.14 -13.63 12.94
CA ALA A 24 0.17 -12.94 11.71
C ALA A 24 0.01 -11.42 11.92
N SER A 25 0.93 -10.62 11.40
CA SER A 25 0.87 -9.16 11.53
C SER A 25 0.34 -8.55 10.23
N VAL A 26 -0.77 -7.80 10.34
CA VAL A 26 -1.36 -7.04 9.25
C VAL A 26 -0.90 -5.59 9.38
N ARG A 27 -0.29 -5.05 8.34
CA ARG A 27 0.26 -3.69 8.29
C ARG A 27 -0.43 -2.87 7.21
N VAL A 28 -1.18 -1.86 7.62
CA VAL A 28 -1.88 -0.95 6.69
C VAL A 28 -0.98 0.24 6.37
N CYS A 29 -0.79 0.53 5.08
CA CYS A 29 0.00 1.66 4.62
C CYS A 29 -0.76 2.97 4.83
N MET A 30 -0.15 3.89 5.58
CA MET A 30 -0.72 5.20 5.91
C MET A 30 0.05 6.37 5.25
N ASP A 31 0.77 6.09 4.16
CA ASP A 31 1.43 7.14 3.37
C ASP A 31 0.40 7.97 2.59
N LYS A 32 0.81 9.17 2.15
CA LYS A 32 -0.05 10.19 1.52
C LYS A 32 -0.99 9.63 0.45
N ASP A 33 -0.46 8.88 -0.51
CA ASP A 33 -1.27 8.32 -1.61
C ASP A 33 -2.31 7.31 -1.10
N CYS A 34 -1.96 6.49 -0.10
CA CYS A 34 -2.90 5.52 0.47
C CYS A 34 -3.96 6.20 1.34
N ARG A 35 -3.62 7.31 2.02
CA ARG A 35 -4.61 8.13 2.75
C ARG A 35 -5.60 8.79 1.80
N LEU A 36 -5.13 9.31 0.67
CA LEU A 36 -6.01 9.84 -0.37
C LEU A 36 -6.95 8.75 -0.91
N ASP A 37 -6.49 7.51 -0.98
CA ASP A 37 -7.31 6.37 -1.35
C ASP A 37 -8.14 5.76 -0.19
N GLY A 38 -8.17 6.39 0.98
CA GLY A 38 -9.02 5.98 2.11
C GLY A 38 -8.42 4.90 3.01
N SER A 39 -7.10 4.93 3.25
CA SER A 39 -6.44 3.97 4.16
C SER A 39 -6.94 4.04 5.59
N ASP A 40 -7.44 5.20 6.04
CA ASP A 40 -7.99 5.38 7.38
C ASP A 40 -9.27 4.54 7.56
N GLU A 41 -10.18 4.57 6.58
CA GLU A 41 -11.39 3.72 6.54
C GLU A 41 -11.03 2.24 6.41
N ALA A 42 -10.05 1.91 5.56
CA ALA A 42 -9.59 0.54 5.39
C ALA A 42 -9.00 -0.03 6.69
N LEU A 43 -8.24 0.77 7.44
CA LEU A 43 -7.69 0.39 8.74
C LEU A 43 -8.82 0.10 9.75
N GLU A 44 -9.86 0.92 9.78
CA GLU A 44 -11.01 0.71 10.66
C GLU A 44 -11.75 -0.59 10.32
N ILE A 45 -12.02 -0.83 9.04
CA ILE A 45 -12.66 -2.06 8.56
C ILE A 45 -11.82 -3.30 8.93
N ILE A 46 -10.51 -3.27 8.63
CA ILE A 46 -9.62 -4.40 8.91
C ILE A 46 -9.52 -4.63 10.42
N SER A 47 -9.44 -3.58 11.23
CA SER A 47 -9.35 -3.72 12.69
C SER A 47 -10.60 -4.32 13.31
N LYS A 48 -11.79 -4.05 12.73
CA LYS A 48 -13.06 -4.65 13.18
C LYS A 48 -13.21 -6.11 12.74
N LEU A 49 -12.71 -6.45 11.54
CA LEU A 49 -12.84 -7.80 10.97
C LEU A 49 -11.72 -8.75 11.39
N ALA A 50 -10.59 -8.23 11.86
CA ALA A 50 -9.42 -9.05 12.20
C ALA A 50 -9.74 -10.02 13.35
N PRO A 51 -9.48 -11.32 13.17
CA PRO A 51 -9.59 -12.28 14.26
C PRO A 51 -8.50 -12.01 15.32
N SER A 52 -8.71 -12.48 16.55
CA SER A 52 -7.74 -12.36 17.66
C SER A 52 -6.38 -13.02 17.37
N SER A 53 -6.30 -13.85 16.33
CA SER A 53 -5.07 -14.45 15.81
C SER A 53 -4.19 -13.47 15.01
N CYS A 54 -4.67 -12.27 14.71
CA CYS A 54 -3.97 -11.28 13.89
C CYS A 54 -3.72 -9.99 14.66
N LYS A 55 -2.51 -9.43 14.49
CA LYS A 55 -2.18 -8.11 14.99
C LYS A 55 -2.28 -7.09 13.87
N VAL A 56 -3.23 -6.17 13.95
CA VAL A 56 -3.36 -5.06 13.01
C VAL A 56 -2.51 -3.87 13.48
N THR A 57 -1.70 -3.33 12.58
CA THR A 57 -0.81 -2.20 12.84
C THR A 57 -0.75 -1.28 11.62
N THR A 58 -0.32 -0.04 11.84
CA THR A 58 -0.06 0.92 10.76
C THR A 58 1.42 0.95 10.39
N CYS A 59 1.73 1.37 9.18
CA CYS A 59 3.09 1.52 8.69
C CYS A 59 3.22 2.67 7.66
N GLY A 60 4.46 3.09 7.36
CA GLY A 60 4.77 3.99 6.26
C GLY A 60 4.61 3.33 4.88
N CYS A 61 5.10 3.95 3.80
CA CYS A 61 4.89 3.35 2.47
C CYS A 61 5.61 2.00 2.33
N LEU A 62 4.85 1.06 1.77
CA LEU A 62 5.27 -0.32 1.57
C LEU A 62 6.08 -0.55 0.28
N GLY A 63 6.43 0.52 -0.44
CA GLY A 63 7.22 0.47 -1.67
C GLY A 63 6.41 0.85 -2.92
N PRO A 64 6.01 -0.09 -3.80
CA PRO A 64 5.19 0.19 -4.98
C PRO A 64 3.72 0.49 -4.60
N CYS A 65 3.55 1.46 -3.69
CA CYS A 65 2.32 2.03 -3.22
C CYS A 65 1.79 2.95 -4.34
N GLY A 66 0.89 2.41 -5.16
CA GLY A 66 0.20 3.09 -6.25
C GLY A 66 -1.05 2.27 -6.57
N GLY A 67 -2.23 2.88 -6.35
CA GLY A 67 -3.50 2.18 -6.16
C GLY A 67 -3.65 1.73 -4.70
N GLY A 68 -3.93 2.67 -3.79
CA GLY A 68 -4.29 2.38 -2.41
C GLY A 68 -5.76 2.01 -2.26
N PRO A 69 -6.18 1.58 -1.05
CA PRO A 69 -5.36 1.36 0.14
C PRO A 69 -4.59 0.02 0.06
N ASN A 70 -3.33 0.06 0.51
CA ASN A 70 -2.40 -1.08 0.43
C ASN A 70 -2.14 -1.71 1.80
N VAL A 71 -2.13 -3.04 1.84
CA VAL A 71 -1.92 -3.81 3.08
C VAL A 71 -0.82 -4.85 2.86
N GLN A 72 0.07 -4.98 3.85
CA GLN A 72 1.05 -6.05 3.89
C GLN A 72 0.78 -6.96 5.06
N VAL A 73 0.87 -8.26 4.80
CA VAL A 73 0.73 -9.27 5.84
C VAL A 73 2.07 -9.98 6.02
N GLN A 74 2.45 -10.18 7.27
CA GLN A 74 3.59 -10.99 7.63
C GLN A 74 3.14 -12.20 8.44
N ASP A 75 3.78 -13.32 8.16
CA ASP A 75 3.73 -14.51 8.99
C ASP A 75 4.38 -14.21 10.37
N PRO A 76 4.17 -15.04 11.39
CA PRO A 76 4.77 -14.89 12.71
C PRO A 76 6.30 -14.87 12.68
N ASP A 77 6.92 -15.51 11.68
CA ASP A 77 8.36 -15.45 11.40
C ASP A 77 8.82 -14.12 10.74
N GLY A 78 7.90 -13.17 10.54
CA GLY A 78 8.16 -11.88 9.88
C GLY A 78 8.23 -11.93 8.36
N LYS A 79 8.03 -13.11 7.75
CA LYS A 79 8.04 -13.29 6.29
C LYS A 79 6.81 -12.68 5.65
N ARG A 80 7.00 -11.91 4.56
CA ARG A 80 5.89 -11.28 3.81
C ARG A 80 5.09 -12.35 3.06
N ILE A 81 3.78 -12.33 3.24
CA ILE A 81 2.84 -13.21 2.54
C ILE A 81 2.48 -12.58 1.19
N LYS A 82 2.40 -13.41 0.14
CA LYS A 82 2.05 -12.99 -1.21
C LYS A 82 0.53 -12.87 -1.35
N ASP A 83 0.05 -11.88 -2.11
CA ASP A 83 -1.38 -11.87 -2.48
C ASP A 83 -1.61 -12.98 -3.51
N GLY A 84 -2.37 -14.00 -3.10
CA GLY A 84 -2.74 -15.14 -3.93
C GLY A 84 -4.16 -15.05 -4.50
N ARG A 85 -4.86 -13.92 -4.31
CA ARG A 85 -6.25 -13.76 -4.78
C ARG A 85 -6.28 -13.71 -6.32
N PRO A 86 -7.28 -14.35 -6.96
CA PRO A 86 -7.39 -14.40 -8.41
C PRO A 86 -7.48 -12.98 -8.99
N GLY A 87 -6.71 -12.71 -10.05
CA GLY A 87 -6.73 -11.41 -10.75
C GLY A 87 -5.91 -10.29 -10.09
N LYS A 88 -5.26 -10.53 -8.94
CA LYS A 88 -4.34 -9.57 -8.32
C LYS A 88 -2.89 -9.98 -8.61
N SER A 89 -2.10 -9.05 -9.14
CA SER A 89 -0.76 -9.31 -9.69
C SER A 89 0.40 -9.02 -8.72
N ASN A 90 0.10 -8.70 -7.45
CA ASN A 90 1.10 -8.12 -6.56
C ASN A 90 1.70 -9.12 -5.56
N TYR A 91 2.99 -9.40 -5.74
CA TYR A 91 3.68 -10.51 -5.09
C TYR A 91 3.79 -10.43 -3.56
N TYR A 92 3.58 -9.29 -2.89
CA TYR A 92 3.75 -9.18 -1.42
C TYR A 92 2.85 -8.11 -0.77
N LEU A 93 1.83 -7.65 -1.50
CA LEU A 93 0.95 -6.56 -1.10
C LEU A 93 -0.47 -6.85 -1.54
N PHE A 94 -1.40 -6.77 -0.60
CA PHE A 94 -2.81 -6.79 -0.87
C PHE A 94 -3.22 -5.38 -1.28
N LYS A 95 -3.56 -5.23 -2.56
CA LYS A 95 -4.00 -3.95 -3.15
C LYS A 95 -5.51 -3.82 -3.14
N ASP A 96 -5.95 -2.56 -3.25
CA ASP A 96 -7.33 -2.15 -3.47
C ASP A 96 -8.28 -2.75 -2.43
N ILE A 97 -7.98 -2.60 -1.14
CA ILE A 97 -8.89 -3.06 -0.07
C ILE A 97 -9.97 -2.00 0.14
N ASN A 98 -10.94 -1.95 -0.78
CA ASN A 98 -11.92 -0.87 -0.86
C ASN A 98 -13.26 -1.21 -0.21
N SER A 99 -13.46 -2.46 0.23
CA SER A 99 -14.70 -2.90 0.86
C SER A 99 -14.45 -3.86 2.02
N ALA A 100 -15.48 -4.02 2.85
CA ALA A 100 -15.49 -5.02 3.92
C ALA A 100 -15.32 -6.45 3.37
N ASP A 101 -15.87 -6.73 2.19
CA ASP A 101 -15.78 -8.05 1.55
C ASP A 101 -14.35 -8.36 1.09
N GLU A 102 -13.65 -7.38 0.52
CA GLU A 102 -12.25 -7.54 0.10
C GLU A 102 -11.31 -7.70 1.29
N ALA A 103 -11.58 -6.94 2.37
CA ALA A 103 -10.86 -7.06 3.63
C ALA A 103 -11.10 -8.44 4.29
N ALA A 104 -12.34 -8.92 4.32
CA ALA A 104 -12.68 -10.26 4.80
C ALA A 104 -12.05 -11.35 3.94
N GLY A 105 -12.02 -11.18 2.61
CA GLY A 105 -11.34 -12.09 1.67
C GLY A 105 -9.84 -12.15 1.91
N MET A 106 -9.19 -11.02 2.16
CA MET A 106 -7.77 -10.97 2.55
C MET A 106 -7.55 -11.68 3.89
N LEU A 107 -8.33 -11.36 4.93
CA LEU A 107 -8.16 -11.93 6.25
C LEU A 107 -8.39 -13.44 6.24
N SER A 108 -9.45 -13.91 5.59
CA SER A 108 -9.74 -15.34 5.47
C SER A 108 -8.65 -16.11 4.71
N PHE A 109 -8.04 -15.51 3.69
CA PHE A 109 -6.89 -16.07 3.00
C PHE A 109 -5.66 -16.21 3.91
N VAL A 110 -5.39 -15.19 4.74
CA VAL A 110 -4.22 -15.16 5.63
C VAL A 110 -4.39 -16.09 6.81
N THR A 111 -5.55 -16.09 7.45
CA THR A 111 -5.77 -16.77 8.72
C THR A 111 -6.31 -18.18 8.55
N ASN A 112 -6.69 -18.56 7.32
CA ASN A 112 -7.44 -19.80 7.04
C ASN A 112 -8.72 -19.92 7.88
N THR A 113 -9.27 -18.81 8.38
CA THR A 113 -10.52 -18.78 9.12
C THR A 113 -11.59 -18.10 8.29
N LYS A 114 -12.82 -18.63 8.31
CA LYS A 114 -13.94 -17.96 7.66
C LYS A 114 -14.27 -16.66 8.39
N VAL A 115 -13.92 -15.53 7.80
CA VAL A 115 -14.30 -14.20 8.27
C VAL A 115 -15.54 -13.77 7.49
N SER A 116 -16.65 -13.59 8.20
CA SER A 116 -17.86 -13.03 7.59
C SER A 116 -17.77 -11.51 7.63
N PRO A 117 -18.12 -10.80 6.55
CA PRO A 117 -18.26 -9.35 6.58
C PRO A 117 -19.43 -9.01 7.53
N SER A 118 -19.12 -8.56 8.73
CA SER A 118 -20.13 -7.94 9.60
C SER A 118 -20.54 -6.59 8.98
N LYS A 119 -21.79 -6.14 9.18
CA LYS A 119 -22.20 -4.77 8.85
C LYS A 119 -21.31 -3.76 9.58
N SER A 120 -20.21 -3.34 8.96
CA SER A 120 -19.46 -2.17 9.38
C SER A 120 -20.29 -0.93 9.03
N SER A 121 -20.16 0.14 9.81
CA SER A 121 -20.75 1.45 9.47
C SER A 121 -20.20 2.02 8.16
N ILE A 122 -19.08 1.48 7.68
CA ILE A 122 -18.41 1.86 6.44
C ILE A 122 -18.54 0.66 5.49
N ASP A 123 -19.37 0.80 4.47
CA ASP A 123 -19.59 -0.25 3.47
C ASP A 123 -18.53 -0.20 2.36
N LYS A 124 -17.99 1.00 2.09
CA LYS A 124 -17.02 1.24 1.01
C LYS A 124 -16.03 2.33 1.39
N VAL A 125 -14.76 2.06 1.14
CA VAL A 125 -13.68 3.03 1.19
C VAL A 125 -13.79 3.95 -0.02
N THR A 126 -13.86 5.26 0.24
CA THR A 126 -14.01 6.26 -0.81
C THR A 126 -12.68 6.97 -1.01
N SER A 127 -12.12 6.88 -2.22
CA SER A 127 -10.94 7.68 -2.57
C SER A 127 -11.33 9.15 -2.71
N THR A 128 -10.54 10.03 -2.10
CA THR A 128 -10.63 11.49 -2.20
C THR A 128 -9.74 12.07 -3.30
N ARG A 129 -9.10 11.19 -4.08
CA ARG A 129 -8.17 11.53 -5.15
C ARG A 129 -8.86 12.34 -6.26
N GLY A 130 -8.28 13.47 -6.62
CA GLY A 130 -8.75 14.29 -7.73
C GLY A 130 -8.46 13.66 -9.10
N PRO A 131 -9.12 14.13 -10.18
CA PRO A 131 -8.99 13.54 -11.52
C PRO A 131 -7.58 13.65 -12.13
N PHE A 132 -6.73 14.55 -11.61
CA PHE A 132 -5.34 14.73 -12.04
C PHE A 132 -4.32 14.32 -10.97
N ASP A 133 -4.76 13.73 -9.86
CA ASP A 133 -3.84 13.24 -8.84
C ASP A 133 -3.39 11.82 -9.18
N LEU A 134 -2.43 11.77 -10.10
CA LEU A 134 -1.80 10.54 -10.56
C LEU A 134 -1.09 9.86 -9.39
N ASP A 135 -1.25 8.55 -9.26
CA ASP A 135 -0.52 7.75 -8.29
C ASP A 135 0.98 7.79 -8.57
N ARG A 136 1.77 7.53 -7.52
CA ARG A 136 3.22 7.46 -7.61
C ARG A 136 3.71 6.56 -8.74
N THR A 137 3.08 5.41 -8.98
CA THR A 137 3.49 4.52 -10.08
C THR A 137 3.20 5.13 -11.45
N THR A 138 2.05 5.77 -11.65
CA THR A 138 1.75 6.49 -12.89
C THR A 138 2.66 7.70 -13.09
N LYS A 139 3.00 8.46 -12.03
CA LYS A 139 3.98 9.56 -12.10
C LYS A 139 5.35 9.05 -12.57
N ILE A 140 5.83 7.94 -12.01
CA ILE A 140 7.10 7.30 -12.42
C ILE A 140 7.02 6.80 -13.88
N ALA A 141 5.91 6.19 -14.28
CA ALA A 141 5.72 5.72 -15.66
C ALA A 141 5.70 6.88 -16.65
N LEU A 142 4.98 7.96 -16.34
CA LEU A 142 4.90 9.16 -17.18
C LEU A 142 6.25 9.86 -17.29
N GLN A 143 7.02 9.95 -16.20
CA GLN A 143 8.38 10.47 -16.22
C GLN A 143 9.29 9.64 -17.14
N ARG A 144 9.21 8.30 -17.07
CA ARG A 144 9.98 7.41 -17.95
C ARG A 144 9.56 7.57 -19.41
N LEU A 145 8.26 7.69 -19.67
CA LEU A 145 7.73 7.93 -21.01
C LEU A 145 8.24 9.27 -21.57
N LEU A 146 8.21 10.32 -20.75
CA LEU A 146 8.73 11.64 -21.11
C LEU A 146 10.20 11.57 -21.51
N TYR A 147 11.03 10.85 -20.74
CA TYR A 147 12.44 10.66 -21.09
C TYR A 147 12.65 9.92 -22.40
N VAL A 148 11.87 8.86 -22.66
CA VAL A 148 11.94 8.12 -23.92
C VAL A 148 11.56 9.03 -25.09
N VAL A 149 10.46 9.78 -24.97
CA VAL A 149 10.00 10.70 -26.02
C VAL A 149 11.04 11.79 -26.29
N THR A 150 11.59 12.42 -25.24
CA THR A 150 12.65 13.41 -25.39
C THR A 150 13.88 12.81 -26.06
N ALA A 151 14.33 11.62 -25.66
CA ALA A 151 15.49 10.97 -26.28
C ALA A 151 15.26 10.61 -27.76
N LEU A 152 14.06 10.12 -28.12
CA LEU A 152 13.70 9.83 -29.51
C LEU A 152 13.67 11.11 -30.36
N PHE A 153 13.13 12.20 -29.81
CA PHE A 153 13.11 13.49 -30.48
C PHE A 153 14.52 14.03 -30.72
N LEU A 154 15.39 14.00 -29.70
CA LEU A 154 16.81 14.38 -29.84
C LEU A 154 17.52 13.58 -30.93
N LYS A 155 17.31 12.25 -30.94
CA LYS A 155 17.90 11.37 -31.95
C LYS A 155 17.42 11.73 -33.35
N SER A 156 16.11 11.96 -33.52
CA SER A 156 15.53 12.36 -34.79
C SER A 156 16.09 13.69 -35.29
N SER A 157 16.24 14.69 -34.41
CA SER A 157 16.83 15.99 -34.77
C SER A 157 18.30 15.88 -35.17
N GLN A 158 19.07 15.03 -34.47
CA GLN A 158 20.48 14.79 -34.81
C GLN A 158 20.62 14.11 -36.19
N GLU A 159 19.80 13.11 -36.50
CA GLU A 159 19.80 12.44 -37.81
C GLU A 159 19.36 13.37 -38.94
N ALA A 160 18.42 14.28 -38.68
CA ALA A 160 17.95 15.25 -39.66
C ALA A 160 18.91 16.45 -39.87
N GLY A 161 19.95 16.59 -39.04
CA GLY A 161 20.85 17.76 -39.06
C GLY A 161 20.15 19.08 -38.74
N THR A 162 18.93 19.03 -38.18
CA THR A 162 18.12 20.19 -37.84
C THR A 162 18.50 20.69 -36.46
N PHE A 163 19.69 21.29 -36.33
CA PHE A 163 20.02 22.11 -35.17
C PHE A 163 19.32 23.48 -35.34
N ASP A 164 18.72 24.01 -34.27
CA ASP A 164 17.93 25.24 -34.40
C ASP A 164 18.82 26.43 -34.74
N VAL A 165 18.30 27.30 -35.59
CA VAL A 165 18.86 28.60 -35.90
C VAL A 165 18.09 29.64 -35.08
N VAL A 166 18.73 30.19 -34.05
CA VAL A 166 18.13 31.27 -33.23
C VAL A 166 18.82 32.58 -33.63
N GLY A 167 18.08 33.49 -34.27
CA GLY A 167 18.63 34.78 -34.69
C GLY A 167 19.67 34.70 -35.83
N GLY A 168 19.69 33.62 -36.61
CA GLY A 168 20.61 33.44 -37.75
C GLY A 168 21.88 32.66 -37.43
N GLU A 169 22.13 32.33 -36.16
CA GLU A 169 23.25 31.47 -35.74
C GLU A 169 22.75 30.06 -35.43
N VAL A 170 23.49 29.05 -35.90
CA VAL A 170 23.27 27.64 -35.56
C VAL A 170 23.68 27.46 -34.10
N VAL A 171 22.71 27.18 -33.24
CA VAL A 171 22.99 26.91 -31.83
C VAL A 171 23.14 25.40 -31.65
N GLU A 172 24.38 24.93 -31.60
CA GLU A 172 24.74 23.50 -31.55
C GLU A 172 24.15 22.74 -30.33
N ASN A 173 23.60 23.45 -29.33
CA ASN A 173 23.12 22.89 -28.06
C ASN A 173 21.64 23.22 -27.69
N SER A 174 20.81 23.75 -28.60
CA SER A 174 19.43 24.17 -28.26
C SER A 174 18.57 23.01 -27.71
N TYR A 175 18.66 21.86 -28.35
CA TYR A 175 17.92 20.66 -27.98
C TYR A 175 18.44 20.01 -26.69
N PHE A 176 19.74 20.10 -26.43
CA PHE A 176 20.32 19.65 -25.16
C PHE A 176 19.82 20.51 -23.99
N ALA A 177 19.70 21.82 -24.18
CA ALA A 177 19.10 22.71 -23.19
C ALA A 177 17.61 22.38 -22.95
N GLY A 178 16.85 22.08 -24.00
CA GLY A 178 15.47 21.60 -23.89
C GLY A 178 15.35 20.29 -23.09
N ALA A 179 16.22 19.32 -23.39
CA ALA A 179 16.27 18.05 -22.66
C ALA A 179 16.69 18.22 -21.20
N ALA A 180 17.65 19.10 -20.92
CA ALA A 180 18.03 19.47 -19.56
C ALA A 180 16.87 20.15 -18.82
N GLY A 181 16.11 21.02 -19.50
CA GLY A 181 14.89 21.63 -18.97
C GLY A 181 13.83 20.60 -18.61
N VAL A 182 13.58 19.63 -19.49
CA VAL A 182 12.68 18.49 -19.23
C VAL A 182 13.17 17.67 -18.03
N PHE A 183 14.47 17.39 -17.96
CA PHE A 183 15.06 16.65 -16.85
C PHE A 183 14.89 17.40 -15.52
N VAL A 184 15.18 18.70 -15.47
CA VAL A 184 15.01 19.54 -14.27
C VAL A 184 13.54 19.63 -13.87
N ALA A 185 12.64 19.92 -14.82
CA ALA A 185 11.20 19.97 -14.56
C ALA A 185 10.66 18.65 -14.02
N SER A 186 11.17 17.51 -14.53
CA SER A 186 10.76 16.20 -14.05
C SER A 186 11.22 15.89 -12.61
N GLN A 187 12.26 16.55 -12.09
CA GLN A 187 12.66 16.38 -10.69
C GLN A 187 11.62 16.96 -9.72
N PHE A 188 10.90 18.01 -10.13
CA PHE A 188 9.80 18.59 -9.34
C PHE A 188 8.52 17.74 -9.36
N MET A 189 8.41 16.80 -10.29
CA MET A 189 7.38 15.75 -10.26
C MET A 189 7.76 14.56 -9.37
N GLY A 190 8.99 14.55 -8.85
CA GLY A 190 9.54 13.50 -8.00
C GLY A 190 8.85 13.42 -6.64
N THR A 191 8.45 12.21 -6.27
CA THR A 191 7.83 11.87 -4.99
C THR A 191 8.83 12.03 -3.83
N GLY A 192 8.98 13.25 -3.34
CA GLY A 192 9.74 13.55 -2.13
C GLY A 192 9.09 12.88 -0.92
N SER A 193 9.46 11.64 -0.65
CA SER A 193 9.01 10.89 0.53
C SER A 193 9.88 11.26 1.73
N LYS A 194 9.78 12.52 2.18
CA LYS A 194 10.48 12.98 3.39
C LYS A 194 9.90 12.36 4.68
N ASP A 195 8.73 11.73 4.60
CA ASP A 195 8.04 11.15 5.75
C ASP A 195 8.30 9.65 5.96
N ASN A 196 9.15 9.02 5.13
CA ASN A 196 9.43 7.58 5.19
C ASN A 196 10.42 7.13 6.27
N SER A 197 10.82 8.02 7.19
CA SER A 197 11.56 7.59 8.38
C SER A 197 10.56 6.95 9.35
N ILE A 198 10.51 5.62 9.36
CA ILE A 198 10.03 4.86 10.50
C ILE A 198 10.81 5.37 11.72
N LYS A 199 10.19 6.19 12.57
CA LYS A 199 10.75 6.48 13.88
C LYS A 199 10.87 5.13 14.58
N LYS A 200 12.11 4.65 14.78
CA LYS A 200 12.37 3.49 15.64
C LYS A 200 11.62 3.72 16.95
N PRO A 201 10.92 2.72 17.52
CA PRO A 201 10.36 2.86 18.84
C PRO A 201 11.51 3.24 19.78
N THR A 202 11.46 4.46 20.30
CA THR A 202 12.29 4.91 21.40
C THR A 202 11.93 4.01 22.57
N ASN A 203 12.80 3.05 22.87
CA ASN A 203 12.77 2.37 24.16
C ASN A 203 12.98 3.45 25.23
N GLU A 204 11.92 3.81 25.93
CA GLU A 204 12.00 4.56 27.18
C GLU A 204 12.90 3.79 28.15
N LYS A 205 13.87 4.52 28.73
CA LYS A 205 14.64 4.11 29.89
C LYS A 205 13.95 4.63 31.14
#